data_AF-A0A6J5D4H1-F1
#
_entry.id   AF-A0A6J5D4H1-F1
#
_cell.length_a   1.000
_cell.length_b   1.000
_cell.length_c   1.000
_cell.angle_alpha   90.00
_cell.angle_beta   90.00
_cell.angle_gamma   90.00
#
_symmetry.space_group_name_H-M   'P 1'
#
loop_
_entity.id
_entity.type
_entity.pdbx_description
1 polymer ?
#
loop_
_entity_poly.entity_id
_entity_poly.type
_entity_poly.pdbx_seq_one_letter_code
_entity_poly.pdbx_strand_id
1 'polypeptide(L)'
;MKTAQLATLFVTAALSLGMATPAAFAQTQTQTQTQGKTRTQVVNELKQAQHDGVVPISKTQYPPSGEVVARNKELHGISVHGGEKKPQTDNHDNLATR
;
A
#
# COMPACT_ATOMS: atom_id res chain seq x y z
N MET A 1 46.58 31.38 -42.30
CA MET A 1 46.13 30.27 -43.18
C MET A 1 45.24 29.36 -42.36
N LYS A 2 44.00 29.16 -42.82
CA LYS A 2 43.02 28.19 -42.30
C LYS A 2 43.49 26.78 -42.65
N THR A 3 43.37 25.82 -41.73
CA THR A 3 43.07 24.40 -42.01
C THR A 3 42.82 23.70 -40.66
N ALA A 4 41.55 23.44 -40.34
CA ALA A 4 40.84 22.19 -40.64
C ALA A 4 40.98 21.18 -39.48
N GLN A 5 40.06 21.27 -38.52
CA GLN A 5 39.77 20.19 -37.60
C GLN A 5 38.97 19.12 -38.34
N LEU A 6 39.61 17.99 -38.62
CA LEU A 6 38.98 16.78 -39.16
C LEU A 6 38.87 15.74 -38.05
N ALA A 7 37.61 15.41 -37.77
CA ALA A 7 37.06 14.09 -37.47
C ALA A 7 37.90 13.10 -36.62
N THR A 8 37.35 12.72 -35.48
CA THR A 8 37.49 11.35 -34.97
C THR A 8 36.19 10.90 -34.31
N LEU A 9 35.51 10.02 -35.04
CA LEU A 9 34.40 9.20 -34.61
C LEU A 9 34.92 8.17 -33.59
N PHE A 10 34.41 8.20 -32.36
CA PHE A 10 34.58 7.08 -31.42
C PHE A 10 33.21 6.52 -31.06
N VAL A 11 32.79 5.54 -31.87
CA VAL A 11 31.89 4.48 -31.41
C VAL A 11 32.72 3.55 -30.54
N THR A 12 32.45 3.54 -29.24
CA THR A 12 32.86 2.45 -28.35
C THR A 12 31.65 1.99 -27.56
N ALA A 13 31.10 0.87 -28.00
CA ALA A 13 30.15 0.08 -27.25
C ALA A 13 30.83 -0.46 -25.98
N ALA A 14 30.22 -0.25 -24.82
CA ALA A 14 30.51 -1.00 -23.60
C ALA A 14 29.18 -1.56 -23.07
N LEU A 15 28.83 -2.75 -23.56
CA LEU A 15 27.85 -3.63 -22.95
C LEU A 15 28.47 -4.17 -21.66
N SER A 16 28.23 -3.52 -20.51
CA SER A 16 28.61 -4.06 -19.21
C SER A 16 27.48 -4.93 -18.66
N LEU A 17 27.59 -6.23 -18.88
CA LEU A 17 26.85 -7.25 -18.11
C LEU A 17 27.33 -7.19 -16.65
N GLY A 18 26.61 -6.46 -15.81
CA GLY A 18 26.72 -6.54 -14.36
C GLY A 18 25.96 -7.75 -13.83
N MET A 19 26.58 -8.93 -13.85
CA MET A 19 26.16 -10.05 -13.01
C MET A 19 26.51 -9.69 -11.56
N ALA A 20 25.53 -9.21 -10.80
CA ALA A 20 25.62 -9.05 -9.35
C ALA A 20 24.57 -9.94 -8.68
N THR A 21 25.03 -10.66 -7.68
CA THR A 21 24.38 -11.66 -6.84
C THR A 21 23.02 -11.22 -6.26
N PRO A 22 22.13 -12.16 -5.86
CA PRO A 22 20.92 -11.81 -5.13
C PRO A 22 21.27 -11.38 -3.70
N ALA A 23 21.63 -10.12 -3.51
CA ALA A 23 21.51 -9.45 -2.22
C ALA A 23 20.02 -9.17 -1.99
N ALA A 24 19.29 -10.21 -1.56
CA ALA A 24 17.93 -10.06 -1.09
C ALA A 24 17.95 -9.25 0.22
N PHE A 25 17.18 -8.16 0.24
CA PHE A 25 16.81 -7.33 1.40
C PHE A 25 17.88 -6.40 1.98
N ALA A 26 18.22 -5.33 1.26
CA ALA A 26 18.49 -4.03 1.88
C ALA A 26 18.46 -2.91 0.82
N GLN A 27 17.32 -2.71 0.15
CA GLN A 27 17.07 -1.44 -0.51
C GLN A 27 16.86 -0.38 0.57
N THR A 28 17.95 0.36 0.82
CA THR A 28 17.99 1.78 1.20
C THR A 28 16.61 2.39 1.42
N GLN A 29 16.18 2.35 2.67
CA GLN A 29 15.05 3.13 3.16
C GLN A 29 15.46 4.60 3.08
N THR A 30 15.15 5.25 1.95
CA THR A 30 15.22 6.70 1.83
C THR A 30 14.32 7.26 2.93
N GLN A 31 14.93 7.74 4.00
CA GLN A 31 14.28 8.45 5.10
C GLN A 31 13.82 9.82 4.58
N THR A 32 12.86 9.82 3.66
CA THR A 32 11.93 10.93 3.57
C THR A 32 11.30 11.02 4.95
N GLN A 33 11.49 12.14 5.66
CA GLN A 33 10.72 12.46 6.86
C GLN A 33 9.24 12.55 6.46
N THR A 34 8.63 11.40 6.24
CA THR A 34 7.21 11.27 5.98
C THR A 34 6.60 11.56 7.33
N GLN A 35 6.03 12.75 7.49
CA GLN A 35 5.20 13.04 8.65
C GLN A 35 4.25 11.86 8.80
N GLY A 36 4.34 11.16 9.94
CA GLY A 36 3.50 10.00 10.21
C GLY A 36 2.02 10.37 10.05
N LYS A 37 1.20 9.38 9.72
CA LYS A 37 -0.25 9.61 9.57
C LYS A 37 -0.79 10.28 10.82
N THR A 38 -1.60 11.31 10.65
CA THR A 38 -2.28 11.95 11.78
C THR A 38 -3.27 10.96 12.39
N ARG A 39 -3.62 11.15 13.67
CA ARG A 39 -4.63 10.31 14.32
C ARG A 39 -5.94 10.26 13.54
N THR A 40 -6.36 11.39 12.97
CA THR A 40 -7.56 11.50 12.13
C THR A 40 -7.44 10.63 10.87
N GLN A 41 -6.28 10.63 10.22
CA GLN A 41 -6.03 9.79 9.05
C GLN A 41 -6.08 8.30 9.41
N VAL A 42 -5.42 7.90 10.50
CA VAL A 42 -5.43 6.51 10.97
C VAL A 42 -6.85 6.05 11.29
N VAL A 43 -7.64 6.90 11.96
CA VAL A 43 -9.04 6.59 12.27
C VAL A 43 -9.85 6.41 10.99
N ASN A 44 -9.68 7.28 9.99
CA ASN A 44 -10.40 7.16 8.72
C ASN A 44 -10.03 5.87 7.96
N GLU A 45 -8.76 5.49 7.97
CA GLU A 45 -8.32 4.22 7.37
C GLU A 45 -8.87 3.01 8.11
N LEU A 46 -8.94 3.07 9.45
CA LEU A 46 -9.54 2.00 10.25
C LEU A 46 -11.04 1.84 9.98
N LYS A 47 -11.77 2.95 9.76
CA LYS A 47 -13.18 2.90 9.34
C LYS A 47 -13.31 2.14 8.02
N GLN A 48 -12.50 2.51 7.04
CA GLN A 48 -12.49 1.84 5.74
C GLN A 48 -12.11 0.35 5.86
N ALA A 49 -11.06 0.04 6.63
CA ALA A 49 -10.62 -1.34 6.84
C ALA A 49 -11.68 -2.21 7.54
N GLN A 50 -12.45 -1.62 8.47
CA GLN A 50 -13.53 -2.32 9.15
C GLN A 50 -14.71 -2.56 8.21
N HIS A 51 -15.06 -1.58 7.38
CA HIS A 51 -16.05 -1.73 6.31
C HIS A 51 -15.67 -2.81 5.30
N ASP A 52 -14.39 -2.85 4.90
CA ASP A 52 -13.85 -3.86 4.00
C ASP A 52 -13.71 -5.25 4.63
N GLY A 53 -13.90 -5.37 5.96
CA GLY A 53 -13.83 -6.63 6.70
C GLY A 53 -12.40 -7.13 6.96
N VAL A 54 -11.37 -6.34 6.63
CA VAL A 54 -9.96 -6.73 6.75
C VAL A 54 -9.40 -6.57 8.17
N VAL A 55 -10.13 -5.89 9.06
CA VAL A 55 -9.76 -5.81 10.48
C VAL A 55 -9.99 -7.18 11.14
N PRO A 56 -8.95 -7.85 11.65
CA PRO A 56 -9.10 -9.15 12.29
C PRO A 56 -9.80 -9.00 13.64
N ILE A 57 -10.73 -9.91 13.92
CA ILE A 57 -11.49 -9.98 15.18
C ILE A 57 -10.64 -10.45 16.37
N SER A 58 -9.54 -11.18 16.12
CA SER A 58 -8.67 -11.73 17.16
C SER A 58 -7.20 -11.58 16.77
N LYS A 59 -6.32 -11.57 17.78
CA LYS A 59 -4.87 -11.42 17.59
C LYS A 59 -4.19 -12.65 16.99
N THR A 60 -4.84 -13.82 17.05
CA THR A 60 -4.30 -15.09 16.55
C THR A 60 -4.63 -15.35 15.10
N GLN A 61 -5.54 -14.55 14.52
CA GLN A 61 -6.08 -14.76 13.19
C GLN A 61 -5.50 -13.72 12.21
N TYR A 62 -4.17 -13.70 12.13
CA TYR A 62 -3.43 -12.81 11.25
C TYR A 62 -2.42 -13.59 10.39
N PRO A 63 -2.37 -13.37 9.06
CA PRO A 63 -3.28 -12.52 8.28
C PRO A 63 -4.69 -13.16 8.14
N PRO A 64 -5.77 -12.37 8.02
CA PRO A 64 -7.11 -12.91 7.85
C PRO A 64 -7.24 -13.62 6.49
N SER A 65 -7.89 -14.79 6.46
CA SER A 65 -8.21 -15.48 5.20
C SER A 65 -9.33 -14.74 4.45
N GLY A 66 -9.46 -14.97 3.15
CA GLY A 66 -10.52 -14.34 2.34
C GLY A 66 -11.94 -14.63 2.85
N GLU A 67 -12.19 -15.84 3.33
CA GLU A 67 -13.47 -16.24 3.94
C GLU A 67 -13.79 -15.42 5.19
N VAL A 68 -12.76 -15.16 6.00
CA VAL A 68 -12.86 -14.37 7.23
C VAL A 68 -13.16 -12.92 6.91
N VAL A 69 -12.50 -12.36 5.89
CA VAL A 69 -12.77 -11.01 5.39
C VAL A 69 -14.22 -10.90 4.90
N ALA A 70 -14.69 -11.85 4.09
CA ALA A 70 -16.06 -11.86 3.58
C ALA A 70 -17.10 -11.93 4.70
N ARG A 71 -16.90 -12.83 5.67
CA ARG A 71 -17.77 -12.94 6.85
C ARG A 71 -17.76 -11.66 7.69
N ASN A 72 -16.59 -11.08 7.94
CA ASN A 72 -16.49 -9.85 8.73
C ASN A 72 -17.22 -8.68 8.03
N LYS A 73 -17.10 -8.58 6.70
CA LYS A 73 -17.81 -7.59 5.89
C LYS A 73 -19.32 -7.77 5.96
N GLU A 74 -19.81 -9.01 5.88
CA GLU A 74 -21.23 -9.32 6.03
C GLU A 74 -21.75 -8.95 7.42
N LEU A 75 -21.05 -9.37 8.48
CA LEU A 75 -21.42 -9.03 9.86
C LEU A 75 -21.42 -7.52 10.11
N HIS A 76 -20.47 -6.81 9.52
CA HIS A 76 -20.41 -5.36 9.56
C HIS A 76 -21.63 -4.73 8.86
N GLY A 77 -21.97 -5.18 7.65
CA GLY A 77 -23.16 -4.72 6.93
C GLY A 77 -24.47 -4.97 7.68
N ILE A 78 -24.60 -6.13 8.35
CA ILE A 78 -25.79 -6.46 9.16
C ILE A 78 -25.88 -5.57 10.40
N SER A 79 -24.77 -5.42 11.13
CA SER A 79 -24.75 -4.72 12.43
C SER A 79 -24.78 -3.19 12.32
N VAL A 80 -24.18 -2.63 11.27
CA VAL A 80 -24.00 -1.18 11.10
C VAL A 80 -24.99 -0.60 10.11
N HIS A 81 -25.27 -1.33 9.03
CA HIS A 81 -26.05 -0.87 7.87
C HIS A 81 -27.37 -1.63 7.69
N GLY A 82 -27.84 -2.37 8.70
CA GLY A 82 -29.13 -3.05 8.66
C GLY A 82 -29.32 -4.07 7.52
N GLY A 83 -28.23 -4.61 6.97
CA GLY A 83 -28.29 -5.60 5.88
C GLY A 83 -28.51 -5.00 4.49
N GLU A 84 -28.19 -3.72 4.28
CA GLU A 84 -28.15 -3.12 2.95
C GLU A 84 -27.31 -3.94 1.96
N LYS A 85 -27.72 -3.96 0.67
CA LYS A 85 -27.05 -4.80 -0.34
C LYS A 85 -25.66 -4.30 -0.74
N LYS A 86 -25.39 -3.00 -0.60
CA LYS A 86 -24.12 -2.34 -0.96
C LYS A 86 -23.85 -1.15 -0.04
N PRO A 87 -23.66 -1.39 1.27
CA PRO A 87 -23.41 -0.30 2.21
C PRO A 87 -22.17 0.47 1.77
N GLN A 88 -22.25 1.79 1.76
CA GLN A 88 -21.10 2.65 1.49
C GLN A 88 -20.42 3.01 2.81
N THR A 89 -19.15 3.39 2.76
CA THR A 89 -18.48 3.92 3.94
C THR A 89 -19.11 5.26 4.31
N ASP A 90 -19.77 5.36 5.46
CA ASP A 90 -20.53 6.55 5.85
C ASP A 90 -20.43 6.88 7.36
N ASN A 91 -21.37 7.69 7.87
CA ASN A 91 -21.33 8.12 9.27
C ASN A 91 -21.63 6.98 10.27
N HIS A 92 -22.26 5.88 9.84
CA HIS A 92 -22.52 4.71 10.67
C HIS A 92 -21.22 3.95 10.99
N ASP A 93 -20.18 4.09 10.17
CA ASP A 93 -18.86 3.48 10.39
C ASP A 93 -18.00 4.26 11.38
N ASN A 94 -18.52 5.35 11.96
CA ASN A 94 -17.74 6.19 12.85
C ASN A 94 -17.45 5.49 14.18
N LEU A 95 -16.17 5.14 14.40
CA LEU A 95 -15.68 4.57 15.66
C LEU A 95 -15.93 5.44 16.90
N ALA A 96 -16.19 6.75 16.74
CA ALA A 96 -16.47 7.66 17.85
C ALA A 96 -17.91 7.54 18.39
N THR A 97 -18.80 6.89 17.64
CA THR A 97 -20.24 6.78 17.97
C THR A 97 -20.60 5.43 18.61
N ARG A 98 -19.62 4.53 18.80
CA ARG A 98 -19.81 3.20 19.41
C ARG A 98 -19.57 3.19 20.91
#